data_AF-A0A7H8IZ57-F1
#
_entry.id   AF-A0A7H8IZ57-F1
#
_cell.length_a   1.000
_cell.length_b   1.000
_cell.length_c   1.000
_cell.angle_alpha   90.00
_cell.angle_beta   90.00
_cell.angle_gamma   90.00
#
_symmetry.space_group_name_H-M   'P 1'
#
loop_
_entity.id
_entity.type
_entity.pdbx_description
1 polymer ?
#
loop_
_entity_poly.entity_id
_entity_poly.type
_entity_poly.pdbx_seq_one_letter_code
_entity_poly.pdbx_strand_id
1 'polypeptide(L)'
;MAAMPMAGYGQPGTPMGAPPTMAPGGPAGGGGRGGRIWLWGLGGAILASAVWAGALLATGGFGGSDKPKADLAGYTYTDDLCDPTDTKTFEDAGYEVKGADSRNSSNPTHSSSQNPALDSMSCNIDFKPDSASSSDYSSVWLYTTASLHKKTDPAPEFEATYRAYESQKTSSYSYKVKAVGGLGDEAYVVTQTSRSSSSTGGYVILGVRDGWTTYQSTWSEYVSSSSGATAKTDDEAVDMLKKSAKATLAKMKE
;
A
#
# COMPACT_ATOMS: atom_id res chain seq x y z
N MET A 1 11.77 -36.58 8.55
CA MET A 1 13.07 -36.70 7.85
C MET A 1 12.83 -37.01 6.38
N ALA A 2 13.02 -36.04 5.51
CA ALA A 2 13.36 -36.23 4.10
C ALA A 2 14.12 -34.96 3.66
N ALA A 3 15.39 -35.14 3.31
CA ALA A 3 16.32 -34.08 2.97
C ALA A 3 16.10 -33.62 1.52
N MET A 4 16.07 -32.31 1.31
CA MET A 4 16.08 -31.68 -0.01
C MET A 4 17.54 -31.41 -0.44
N PRO A 5 17.94 -31.66 -1.70
CA PRO A 5 19.27 -31.31 -2.18
C PRO A 5 19.39 -29.81 -2.46
N MET A 6 20.49 -29.22 -1.96
CA MET A 6 20.91 -27.84 -2.21
C MET A 6 21.50 -27.73 -3.62
N ALA A 7 20.84 -27.00 -4.52
CA ALA A 7 21.42 -26.56 -5.79
C ALA A 7 21.91 -25.11 -5.66
N GLY A 8 23.15 -24.89 -6.10
CA GLY A 8 23.96 -23.73 -5.74
C GLY A 8 23.78 -22.46 -6.59
N TYR A 9 24.60 -21.49 -6.19
CA TYR A 9 24.74 -20.12 -6.68
C TYR A 9 24.79 -20.00 -8.20
N GLY A 10 23.82 -19.26 -8.77
CA GLY A 10 23.79 -18.81 -10.16
C GLY A 10 24.14 -17.32 -10.28
N GLN A 11 25.08 -17.03 -11.17
CA GLN A 11 25.60 -15.69 -11.53
C GLN A 11 24.53 -14.75 -12.12
N PRO A 12 24.71 -13.41 -12.04
CA PRO A 12 23.86 -12.44 -12.74
C PRO A 12 23.99 -12.57 -14.26
N GLY A 13 22.84 -12.68 -14.92
CA GLY A 13 22.70 -12.79 -16.37
C GLY A 13 23.09 -11.51 -17.13
N THR A 14 23.60 -11.71 -18.33
CA THR A 14 23.85 -10.69 -19.35
C THR A 14 22.53 -10.21 -19.98
N PRO A 15 22.35 -8.91 -20.27
CA PRO A 15 21.21 -8.45 -21.06
C PRO A 15 21.47 -8.63 -22.57
N MET A 16 20.50 -9.25 -23.25
CA MET A 16 20.39 -9.33 -24.71
C MET A 16 19.85 -8.03 -25.31
N GLY A 17 20.41 -7.64 -26.46
CA GLY A 17 19.67 -7.07 -27.60
C GLY A 17 19.36 -5.57 -27.61
N ALA A 18 20.29 -4.76 -28.15
CA ALA A 18 19.98 -3.44 -28.68
C ALA A 18 19.59 -3.54 -30.18
N PRO A 19 18.67 -2.69 -30.69
CA PRO A 19 18.31 -2.67 -32.12
C PRO A 19 19.49 -2.19 -32.99
N PRO A 20 19.56 -2.58 -34.27
CA PRO A 20 20.69 -2.23 -35.15
C PRO A 20 20.69 -0.72 -35.41
N THR A 21 21.74 -0.05 -34.94
CA THR A 21 22.02 1.33 -35.31
C THR A 21 22.58 1.35 -36.74
N MET A 22 21.83 1.96 -37.66
CA MET A 22 22.35 2.35 -38.96
C MET A 22 23.51 3.33 -38.76
N ALA A 23 24.71 2.90 -39.09
CA ALA A 23 25.88 3.77 -39.18
C ALA A 23 25.69 4.75 -40.36
N PRO A 24 25.78 6.08 -40.15
CA PRO A 24 25.98 7.00 -41.26
C PRO A 24 27.38 6.77 -41.82
N GLY A 25 27.46 6.43 -43.10
CA GLY A 25 28.72 6.29 -43.82
C GLY A 25 29.52 7.59 -43.74
N GLY A 26 30.69 7.53 -43.11
CA GLY A 26 31.70 8.58 -43.21
C GLY A 26 32.50 8.41 -44.52
N PRO A 27 32.79 9.48 -45.27
CA PRO A 27 33.59 9.38 -46.47
C PRO A 27 35.04 9.03 -46.12
N ALA A 28 35.60 8.11 -46.90
CA ALA A 28 37.02 7.85 -46.94
C ALA A 28 37.77 9.11 -47.40
N GLY A 29 38.86 9.46 -46.71
CA GLY A 29 39.83 10.40 -47.27
C GLY A 29 40.64 11.19 -46.25
N GLY A 30 41.95 10.93 -46.26
CA GLY A 30 42.94 12.00 -46.28
C GLY A 30 43.49 12.45 -44.93
N GLY A 31 44.81 12.34 -44.81
CA GLY A 31 45.56 12.71 -43.62
C GLY A 31 45.40 14.17 -43.16
N GLY A 32 45.67 14.38 -41.87
CA GLY A 32 46.19 15.65 -41.36
C GLY A 32 45.16 16.71 -40.94
N ARG A 33 44.27 16.44 -39.96
CA ARG A 33 43.55 17.50 -39.19
C ARG A 33 42.87 17.04 -37.88
N GLY A 34 43.31 15.92 -37.29
CA GLY A 34 42.65 15.27 -36.15
C GLY A 34 42.50 16.10 -34.87
N GLY A 35 43.37 17.10 -34.63
CA GLY A 35 43.32 17.90 -33.40
C GLY A 35 42.16 18.91 -33.32
N ARG A 36 41.65 19.40 -34.46
CA ARG A 36 40.60 20.44 -34.47
C ARG A 36 39.18 19.89 -34.42
N ILE A 37 38.94 18.72 -35.00
CA ILE A 37 37.60 18.10 -35.02
C ILE A 37 37.19 17.61 -33.63
N TRP A 38 38.15 17.10 -32.85
CA TRP A 38 37.91 16.70 -31.46
C TRP A 38 37.53 17.88 -30.55
N LEU A 39 38.19 19.04 -30.73
CA LEU A 39 37.87 20.27 -29.99
C LEU A 39 36.45 20.78 -30.30
N TRP A 40 35.98 20.65 -31.54
CA TRP A 40 34.60 20.98 -31.91
C TRP A 40 33.58 20.00 -31.30
N GLY A 41 33.90 18.70 -31.24
CA GLY A 41 33.06 17.70 -30.58
C GLY A 41 32.92 17.94 -29.07
N LEU A 42 34.02 18.25 -28.40
CA LEU A 42 34.03 18.60 -26.96
C LEU A 42 33.27 19.89 -26.67
N GLY A 43 33.47 20.93 -27.50
CA GLY A 43 32.72 22.18 -27.39
C GLY A 43 31.21 21.99 -27.55
N GLY A 44 30.79 21.15 -28.52
CA GLY A 44 29.39 20.81 -28.70
C GLY A 44 28.78 20.05 -27.52
N ALA A 45 29.53 19.10 -26.94
CA ALA A 45 29.08 18.35 -25.78
C ALA A 45 28.90 19.23 -24.53
N ILE A 46 29.81 20.18 -24.29
CA ILE A 46 29.71 21.11 -23.15
C ILE A 46 28.51 22.04 -23.33
N LEU A 47 28.32 22.60 -24.53
CA LEU A 47 27.18 23.47 -24.82
C LEU A 47 25.85 22.74 -24.69
N ALA A 48 25.75 21.53 -25.23
CA ALA A 48 24.53 20.72 -25.09
C ALA A 48 24.25 20.37 -23.61
N SER A 49 25.29 20.07 -22.83
CA SER A 49 25.17 19.80 -21.39
C SER A 49 24.73 21.04 -20.62
N ALA A 50 25.25 22.22 -20.97
CA ALA A 50 24.85 23.49 -20.36
C ALA A 50 23.40 23.87 -20.71
N VAL A 51 22.96 23.61 -21.94
CA VAL A 51 21.57 23.83 -22.37
C VAL A 51 20.62 22.89 -21.62
N TRP A 52 20.96 21.61 -21.50
CA TRP A 52 20.15 20.67 -20.70
C TRP A 52 20.16 21.00 -19.21
N ALA A 53 21.30 21.39 -18.64
CA ALA A 53 21.37 21.85 -17.26
C ALA A 53 20.54 23.12 -17.05
N GLY A 54 20.61 24.09 -17.97
CA GLY A 54 19.80 25.30 -17.95
C GLY A 54 18.30 25.01 -18.10
N ALA A 55 17.93 24.08 -18.97
CA ALA A 55 16.55 23.63 -19.11
C ALA A 55 16.05 22.96 -17.83
N LEU A 56 16.83 22.04 -17.25
CA LEU A 56 16.49 21.39 -15.98
C LEU A 56 16.39 22.39 -14.82
N LEU A 57 17.21 23.44 -14.80
CA LEU A 57 17.11 24.50 -13.79
C LEU A 57 15.88 25.39 -14.02
N ALA A 58 15.57 25.73 -15.28
CA ALA A 58 14.43 26.56 -15.63
C ALA A 58 13.07 25.85 -15.48
N THR A 59 13.01 24.53 -15.71
CA THR A 59 11.80 23.72 -15.57
C THR A 59 11.64 23.10 -14.17
N GLY A 60 12.52 23.42 -13.22
CA GLY A 60 12.44 22.90 -11.85
C GLY A 60 12.87 21.44 -11.67
N GLY A 61 13.60 20.86 -12.63
CA GLY A 61 14.14 19.50 -12.59
C GLY A 61 15.11 19.22 -11.43
N PHE A 62 15.62 20.26 -10.77
CA PHE A 62 16.39 20.16 -9.53
C PHE A 62 15.62 20.69 -8.31
N GLY A 63 14.36 20.29 -8.13
CA GLY A 63 13.65 20.26 -6.83
C GLY A 63 13.70 21.53 -5.97
N GLY A 64 13.86 22.69 -6.59
CA GLY A 64 14.15 23.96 -5.93
C GLY A 64 13.18 25.03 -6.38
N SER A 65 11.90 24.87 -6.06
CA SER A 65 10.87 25.91 -6.02
C SER A 65 9.67 25.28 -5.31
N ASP A 66 9.42 25.70 -4.07
CA ASP A 66 8.23 25.37 -3.26
C ASP A 66 7.79 23.90 -3.30
N LYS A 67 8.45 23.05 -2.51
CA LYS A 67 7.86 21.74 -2.19
C LYS A 67 6.47 22.02 -1.59
N PRO A 68 5.39 21.42 -2.12
CA PRO A 68 4.07 21.60 -1.52
C PRO A 68 4.18 21.25 -0.04
N LYS A 69 3.70 22.16 0.82
CA LYS A 69 3.60 21.88 2.24
C LYS A 69 2.62 20.71 2.37
N ALA A 70 3.07 19.61 2.97
CA ALA A 70 2.24 18.43 3.13
C ALA A 70 0.91 18.81 3.79
N ASP A 71 -0.19 18.49 3.10
CA ASP A 71 -1.52 18.68 3.61
C ASP A 71 -1.96 17.42 4.35
N LEU A 72 -1.58 17.32 5.62
CA LEU A 72 -1.95 16.18 6.45
C LEU A 72 -3.43 16.24 6.90
N ALA A 73 -4.27 17.13 6.39
CA ALA A 73 -5.71 17.21 6.69
C ALA A 73 -6.07 17.22 8.20
N GLY A 74 -5.15 17.70 9.04
CA GLY A 74 -5.27 17.73 10.51
C GLY A 74 -4.82 16.46 11.24
N TYR A 75 -4.44 15.39 10.53
CA TYR A 75 -3.95 14.16 11.13
C TYR A 75 -2.56 14.33 11.73
N THR A 76 -2.35 13.72 12.89
CA THR A 76 -1.06 13.71 13.57
C THR A 76 -0.57 12.28 13.82
N TYR A 77 0.73 12.17 14.07
CA TYR A 77 1.34 10.89 14.40
C TYR A 77 0.92 10.44 15.80
N THR A 78 0.57 9.16 15.93
CA THR A 78 0.42 8.47 17.21
C THR A 78 1.35 7.25 17.26
N ASP A 79 1.91 6.99 18.44
CA ASP A 79 2.70 5.78 18.68
C ASP A 79 1.81 4.53 18.70
N ASP A 80 0.55 4.67 19.09
CA ASP A 80 -0.44 3.60 19.14
C ASP A 80 -1.65 3.96 18.26
N LEU A 81 -1.81 3.25 17.13
CA LEU A 81 -2.98 3.40 16.26
C LEU A 81 -4.20 2.64 16.81
N CYS A 82 -4.02 1.69 17.74
CA CYS A 82 -5.13 0.96 18.34
C CYS A 82 -5.99 1.86 19.23
N ASP A 83 -5.39 2.85 19.90
CA ASP A 83 -6.11 3.83 20.74
C ASP A 83 -7.23 4.59 19.98
N PRO A 84 -6.96 5.20 18.81
CA PRO A 84 -8.01 5.82 18.02
C PRO A 84 -8.87 4.80 17.25
N THR A 85 -8.42 3.56 17.05
CA THR A 85 -9.16 2.55 16.27
C THR A 85 -10.47 2.18 16.96
N ASP A 86 -11.60 2.36 16.26
CA ASP A 86 -12.92 2.02 16.79
C ASP A 86 -13.18 0.51 16.71
N THR A 87 -13.08 -0.17 17.85
CA THR A 87 -13.46 -1.59 18.01
C THR A 87 -14.95 -1.77 18.28
N LYS A 88 -15.61 -0.74 18.81
CA LYS A 88 -17.02 -0.77 19.22
C LYS A 88 -17.95 -1.20 18.08
N THR A 89 -17.69 -0.76 16.85
CA THR A 89 -18.47 -1.18 15.68
C THR A 89 -18.47 -2.71 15.49
N PHE A 90 -17.35 -3.38 15.78
CA PHE A 90 -17.24 -4.83 15.67
C PHE A 90 -17.85 -5.54 16.88
N GLU A 91 -17.68 -4.97 18.08
CA GLU A 91 -18.34 -5.43 19.31
C GLU A 91 -19.86 -5.42 19.19
N ASP A 92 -20.43 -4.32 18.71
CA ASP A 92 -21.87 -4.19 18.46
C ASP A 92 -22.34 -5.16 17.35
N ALA A 93 -21.44 -5.71 16.53
CA ALA A 93 -21.72 -6.70 15.49
C ALA A 93 -21.56 -8.17 15.96
N GLY A 94 -21.25 -8.39 17.24
CA GLY A 94 -21.14 -9.71 17.86
C GLY A 94 -19.73 -10.30 17.86
N TYR A 95 -18.71 -9.44 17.95
CA TYR A 95 -17.31 -9.85 18.09
C TYR A 95 -16.67 -9.30 19.36
N GLU A 96 -16.01 -10.16 20.12
CA GLU A 96 -15.21 -9.77 21.26
C GLU A 96 -13.72 -9.74 20.89
N VAL A 97 -13.00 -8.72 21.38
CA VAL A 97 -11.53 -8.68 21.29
C VAL A 97 -10.96 -9.88 22.07
N LYS A 98 -10.14 -10.69 21.38
CA LYS A 98 -9.52 -11.87 22.00
C LYS A 98 -8.60 -11.49 23.14
N GLY A 99 -8.82 -12.11 24.30
CA GLY A 99 -7.98 -11.92 25.48
C GLY A 99 -8.19 -10.59 26.20
N ALA A 100 -9.27 -9.85 25.93
CA ALA A 100 -9.57 -8.59 26.62
C ALA A 100 -9.64 -8.71 28.16
N ASP A 101 -9.96 -9.89 28.67
CA ASP A 101 -10.00 -10.23 30.10
C ASP A 101 -8.67 -10.78 30.64
N SER A 102 -7.71 -11.07 29.77
CA SER A 102 -6.41 -11.65 30.12
C SER A 102 -5.37 -10.56 30.35
N ARG A 103 -4.85 -10.51 31.59
CA ARG A 103 -3.76 -9.58 31.97
C ARG A 103 -2.45 -9.78 31.20
N ASN A 104 -2.30 -10.89 30.49
CA ASN A 104 -1.12 -11.22 29.69
C ASN A 104 -1.43 -11.23 28.18
N SER A 105 -2.58 -10.72 27.75
CA SER A 105 -2.89 -10.61 26.33
C SER A 105 -1.99 -9.55 25.69
N SER A 106 -1.37 -9.91 24.57
CA SER A 106 -0.63 -8.97 23.73
C SER A 106 -1.54 -8.32 22.67
N ASN A 107 -2.85 -8.56 22.70
CA ASN A 107 -3.83 -8.03 21.75
C ASN A 107 -4.65 -6.91 22.42
N PRO A 108 -4.81 -5.72 21.81
CA PRO A 108 -4.28 -5.29 20.50
C PRO A 108 -2.75 -5.21 20.40
N THR A 109 -2.21 -5.41 19.20
CA THR A 109 -0.79 -5.11 18.90
C THR A 109 -0.69 -3.89 18.00
N HIS A 110 0.22 -2.97 18.31
CA HIS A 110 0.51 -1.81 17.46
C HIS A 110 1.98 -1.77 17.04
N SER A 111 2.26 -1.03 15.97
CA SER A 111 3.61 -0.66 15.58
C SER A 111 3.59 0.67 14.85
N SER A 112 4.57 1.52 15.12
CA SER A 112 4.68 2.86 14.59
C SER A 112 6.14 3.22 14.29
N SER A 113 6.32 4.13 13.33
CA SER A 113 7.63 4.58 12.87
C SER A 113 7.53 6.01 12.35
N GLN A 114 8.32 6.90 12.94
CA GLN A 114 8.49 8.25 12.43
C GLN A 114 9.65 8.32 11.45
N ASN A 115 9.43 8.94 10.30
CA ASN A 115 10.48 9.22 9.33
C ASN A 115 10.32 10.64 8.78
N PRO A 116 11.39 11.38 8.45
CA PRO A 116 11.26 12.70 7.85
C PRO A 116 10.41 12.76 6.56
N ALA A 117 10.21 11.65 5.86
CA ALA A 117 9.41 11.59 4.63
C ALA A 117 7.99 11.04 4.83
N LEU A 118 7.82 10.07 5.73
CA LEU A 118 6.60 9.28 5.89
C LEU A 118 6.50 8.78 7.32
N ASP A 119 5.46 9.17 8.04
CA ASP A 119 5.16 8.47 9.30
C ASP A 119 4.23 7.31 9.00
N SER A 120 4.49 6.16 9.62
CA SER A 120 3.68 4.95 9.46
C SER A 120 3.26 4.45 10.83
N MET A 121 1.99 4.06 10.95
CA MET A 121 1.40 3.53 12.18
C MET A 121 0.44 2.42 11.82
N SER A 122 0.35 1.41 12.68
CA SER A 122 -0.44 0.21 12.44
C SER A 122 -1.02 -0.32 13.74
N CYS A 123 -2.19 -0.96 13.61
CA CYS A 123 -2.86 -1.69 14.68
C CYS A 123 -3.36 -3.01 14.11
N ASN A 124 -3.16 -4.09 14.86
CA ASN A 124 -3.73 -5.39 14.60
C ASN A 124 -4.53 -5.84 15.82
N ILE A 125 -5.80 -6.16 15.57
CA ILE A 125 -6.76 -6.58 16.60
C ILE A 125 -7.32 -7.94 16.21
N ASP A 126 -7.09 -8.93 17.06
CA ASP A 126 -7.70 -10.25 16.94
C ASP A 126 -9.06 -10.28 17.66
N PHE A 127 -10.06 -10.84 16.97
CA PHE A 127 -11.42 -11.00 17.47
C PHE A 127 -11.82 -12.47 17.56
N LYS A 128 -12.85 -12.75 18.37
CA LYS A 128 -13.63 -13.99 18.38
C LYS A 128 -15.12 -13.64 18.24
N PRO A 129 -15.92 -14.43 17.51
CA PRO A 129 -17.37 -14.30 17.57
C PRO A 129 -17.89 -14.58 18.98
N ASP A 130 -18.89 -13.84 19.46
CA ASP A 130 -19.44 -14.01 20.82
C ASP A 130 -20.02 -15.41 21.06
N SER A 131 -20.58 -16.00 20.00
CA SER A 131 -21.17 -17.33 20.04
C SER A 131 -20.14 -18.46 19.91
N ALA A 132 -18.86 -18.14 19.64
CA ALA A 132 -17.83 -19.14 19.46
C ALA A 132 -17.29 -19.63 20.82
N SER A 133 -17.20 -20.94 20.98
CA SER A 133 -16.52 -21.55 22.12
C SER A 133 -15.00 -21.43 21.98
N SER A 134 -14.26 -21.53 23.10
CA SER A 134 -12.78 -21.51 23.08
C SER A 134 -12.15 -22.64 22.25
N SER A 135 -12.91 -23.68 21.90
CA SER A 135 -12.48 -24.79 21.04
C SER A 135 -12.76 -24.57 19.55
N ASP A 136 -13.48 -23.52 19.17
CA ASP A 136 -13.84 -23.26 17.78
C ASP A 136 -12.71 -22.58 17.03
N TYR A 137 -12.29 -23.19 15.92
CA TYR A 137 -11.30 -22.59 15.04
C TYR A 137 -11.95 -21.46 14.23
N SER A 138 -11.83 -20.24 14.76
CA SER A 138 -12.17 -18.99 14.07
C SER A 138 -10.97 -18.04 14.08
N SER A 139 -10.63 -17.52 12.90
CA SER A 139 -9.60 -16.49 12.73
C SER A 139 -10.30 -15.24 12.22
N VAL A 140 -10.43 -14.27 13.10
CA VAL A 140 -11.09 -13.00 12.82
C VAL A 140 -10.14 -11.92 13.27
N TRP A 141 -9.74 -11.03 12.37
CA TRP A 141 -8.83 -9.96 12.70
C TRP A 141 -9.10 -8.70 11.87
N LEU A 142 -8.77 -7.56 12.49
CA LEU A 142 -8.74 -6.25 11.87
C LEU A 142 -7.30 -5.75 11.86
N TYR A 143 -6.78 -5.46 10.68
CA TYR A 143 -5.50 -4.78 10.53
C TYR A 143 -5.73 -3.39 9.95
N THR A 144 -5.35 -2.36 10.69
CA THR A 144 -5.42 -0.98 10.24
C THR A 144 -4.03 -0.40 10.11
N THR A 145 -3.79 0.38 9.06
CA THR A 145 -2.59 1.18 8.89
C THR A 145 -2.98 2.61 8.55
N ALA A 146 -2.17 3.55 9.02
CA ALA A 146 -2.22 4.93 8.56
C ALA A 146 -0.81 5.38 8.20
N SER A 147 -0.72 6.23 7.17
CA SER A 147 0.54 6.80 6.74
C SER A 147 0.36 8.28 6.47
N LEU A 148 1.21 9.09 7.10
CA LEU A 148 1.26 10.54 6.95
C LEU A 148 2.39 10.88 6.01
N HIS A 149 2.07 11.17 4.75
CA HIS A 149 3.07 11.49 3.74
C HIS A 149 3.51 12.94 3.92
N LYS A 150 4.78 13.17 4.28
CA LYS A 150 5.31 14.51 4.61
C LYS A 150 6.08 15.16 3.48
N LYS A 151 6.43 14.39 2.45
CA LYS A 151 7.27 14.85 1.33
C LYS A 151 6.72 14.54 -0.07
N THR A 152 5.78 13.61 -0.19
CA THR A 152 5.24 13.16 -1.47
C THR A 152 3.72 13.13 -1.37
N ASP A 153 3.04 13.64 -2.40
CA ASP A 153 1.60 13.52 -2.53
C ASP A 153 1.22 12.07 -2.91
N PRO A 154 0.43 11.34 -2.10
CA PRO A 154 0.02 9.98 -2.43
C PRO A 154 -1.10 9.93 -3.48
N ALA A 155 -1.77 11.04 -3.81
CA ALA A 155 -2.93 11.05 -4.70
C ALA A 155 -2.70 10.38 -6.08
N PRO A 156 -1.56 10.59 -6.78
CA PRO A 156 -1.32 9.96 -8.08
C PRO A 156 -1.24 8.43 -8.05
N GLU A 157 -0.89 7.85 -6.90
CA GLU A 157 -0.67 6.40 -6.73
C GLU A 157 -1.81 5.71 -5.98
N PHE A 158 -2.63 6.46 -5.25
CA PHE A 158 -3.63 5.92 -4.34
C PHE A 158 -4.68 5.08 -5.07
N GLU A 159 -5.38 5.63 -6.06
CA GLU A 159 -6.36 4.85 -6.85
C GLU A 159 -5.69 3.66 -7.54
N ALA A 160 -4.52 3.87 -8.15
CA ALA A 160 -3.80 2.83 -8.88
C ALA A 160 -3.48 1.61 -8.00
N THR A 161 -3.12 1.86 -6.74
CA THR A 161 -2.83 0.81 -5.74
C THR A 161 -4.05 -0.10 -5.51
N TYR A 162 -5.25 0.47 -5.37
CA TYR A 162 -6.47 -0.32 -5.17
C TYR A 162 -6.96 -0.95 -6.48
N ARG A 163 -6.91 -0.24 -7.60
CA ARG A 163 -7.29 -0.79 -8.93
C ARG A 163 -6.41 -1.96 -9.36
N ALA A 164 -5.16 -2.01 -8.91
CA ALA A 164 -4.28 -3.15 -9.19
C ALA A 164 -4.88 -4.50 -8.71
N TYR A 165 -5.73 -4.51 -7.68
CA TYR A 165 -6.43 -5.73 -7.23
C TYR A 165 -7.37 -6.31 -8.29
N GLU A 166 -7.95 -5.49 -9.18
CA GLU A 166 -8.83 -5.98 -10.27
C GLU A 166 -8.10 -6.93 -11.22
N SER A 167 -6.79 -6.75 -11.37
CA SER A 167 -5.92 -7.62 -12.16
C SER A 167 -5.46 -8.87 -11.40
N GLN A 168 -5.57 -8.87 -10.07
CA GLN A 168 -5.15 -9.99 -9.24
C GLN A 168 -6.20 -11.10 -9.30
N LYS A 169 -5.81 -12.24 -9.88
CA LYS A 169 -6.64 -13.44 -9.95
C LYS A 169 -5.78 -14.67 -9.73
N THR A 170 -6.27 -15.55 -8.88
CA THR A 170 -5.71 -16.90 -8.71
C THR A 170 -6.74 -17.91 -9.22
N SER A 171 -6.40 -19.21 -9.18
CA SER A 171 -7.37 -20.27 -9.47
C SER A 171 -8.58 -20.24 -8.53
N SER A 172 -8.41 -19.72 -7.32
CA SER A 172 -9.42 -19.82 -6.24
C SER A 172 -10.10 -18.50 -5.92
N TYR A 173 -9.47 -17.36 -6.22
CA TYR A 173 -9.94 -16.03 -5.81
C TYR A 173 -9.83 -14.99 -6.92
N SER A 174 -10.75 -14.04 -6.88
CA SER A 174 -10.68 -12.78 -7.62
C SER A 174 -11.09 -11.64 -6.72
N TYR A 175 -10.59 -10.44 -6.99
CA TYR A 175 -10.98 -9.27 -6.22
C TYR A 175 -11.92 -8.37 -7.02
N LYS A 176 -12.85 -7.74 -6.31
CA LYS A 176 -13.70 -6.68 -6.84
C LYS A 176 -13.35 -5.39 -6.13
N VAL A 177 -13.18 -4.32 -6.89
CA VAL A 177 -12.87 -3.00 -6.36
C VAL A 177 -14.06 -2.07 -6.61
N LYS A 178 -14.47 -1.31 -5.60
CA LYS A 178 -15.52 -0.30 -5.70
C LYS A 178 -15.05 0.99 -5.05
N ALA A 179 -15.25 2.12 -5.72
CA ALA A 179 -15.11 3.42 -5.07
C ALA A 179 -16.26 3.61 -4.06
N VAL A 180 -15.96 4.20 -2.90
CA VAL A 180 -16.95 4.52 -1.87
C VAL A 180 -16.81 5.99 -1.47
N GLY A 181 -17.95 6.66 -1.30
CA GLY A 181 -17.99 8.06 -0.88
C GLY A 181 -18.16 8.23 0.64
N GLY A 182 -17.95 9.45 1.10
CA GLY A 182 -18.21 9.87 2.49
C GLY A 182 -17.07 9.58 3.48
N LEU A 183 -15.88 9.26 2.97
CA LEU A 183 -14.65 9.04 3.74
C LEU A 183 -13.48 9.72 3.01
N GLY A 184 -12.86 10.72 3.65
CA GLY A 184 -11.76 11.48 3.06
C GLY A 184 -12.09 12.15 1.73
N ASP A 185 -11.05 12.38 0.93
CA ASP A 185 -11.13 12.86 -0.45
C ASP A 185 -11.54 11.75 -1.42
N GLU A 186 -10.99 10.55 -1.22
CA GLU A 186 -11.33 9.36 -2.00
C GLU A 186 -11.16 8.09 -1.17
N ALA A 187 -11.96 7.07 -1.47
CA ALA A 187 -11.89 5.79 -0.79
C ALA A 187 -12.29 4.65 -1.72
N TYR A 188 -11.68 3.49 -1.49
CA TYR A 188 -11.92 2.27 -2.27
C TYR A 188 -12.09 1.08 -1.35
N VAL A 189 -13.01 0.21 -1.72
CA VAL A 189 -13.22 -1.09 -1.09
C VAL A 189 -12.75 -2.17 -2.04
N VAL A 190 -11.96 -3.10 -1.53
CA VAL A 190 -11.57 -4.33 -2.21
C VAL A 190 -12.20 -5.50 -1.49
N THR A 191 -12.95 -6.32 -2.21
CA THR A 191 -13.61 -7.51 -1.69
C THR A 191 -13.06 -8.74 -2.38
N GLN A 192 -12.62 -9.73 -1.61
CA GLN A 192 -12.21 -11.02 -2.15
C GLN A 192 -13.45 -11.88 -2.43
N THR A 193 -13.63 -12.28 -3.68
CA THR A 193 -14.66 -13.24 -4.08
C THR A 193 -14.02 -14.62 -4.27
N SER A 194 -14.49 -15.60 -3.50
CA SER A 194 -14.15 -17.02 -3.69
C SER A 194 -14.84 -17.56 -4.95
N ARG A 195 -14.13 -18.40 -5.71
CA ARG A 195 -14.71 -19.18 -6.81
C ARG A 195 -15.41 -20.45 -6.33
N SER A 196 -15.26 -20.82 -5.05
CA SER A 196 -15.99 -21.91 -4.39
C SER A 196 -17.31 -21.39 -3.82
N SER A 197 -18.35 -22.23 -3.84
CA SER A 197 -19.68 -21.91 -3.27
C SER A 197 -19.73 -21.98 -1.73
N SER A 198 -18.63 -22.36 -1.07
CA SER A 198 -18.53 -22.40 0.39
C SER A 198 -18.15 -21.01 0.94
N SER A 199 -19.13 -20.28 1.48
CA SER A 199 -18.89 -19.02 2.21
C SER A 199 -18.51 -19.32 3.65
N THR A 200 -17.22 -19.60 3.87
CA THR A 200 -16.63 -19.86 5.20
C THR A 200 -15.91 -18.64 5.79
N GLY A 201 -16.07 -17.47 5.17
CA GLY A 201 -15.34 -16.27 5.56
C GLY A 201 -15.34 -15.18 4.48
N GLY A 202 -14.81 -14.01 4.86
CA GLY A 202 -14.71 -12.82 4.00
C GLY A 202 -13.38 -12.10 4.20
N TYR A 203 -12.85 -11.51 3.14
CA TYR A 203 -11.66 -10.66 3.17
C TYR A 203 -11.96 -9.35 2.46
N VAL A 204 -11.95 -8.26 3.22
CA VAL A 204 -12.33 -6.92 2.76
C VAL A 204 -11.25 -5.92 3.16
N ILE A 205 -10.81 -5.11 2.21
CA ILE A 205 -9.92 -3.97 2.44
C ILE A 205 -10.71 -2.69 2.18
N LEU A 206 -10.63 -1.72 3.07
CA LEU A 206 -11.08 -0.36 2.86
C LEU A 206 -9.85 0.57 2.91
N GLY A 207 -9.60 1.26 1.80
CA GLY A 207 -8.64 2.34 1.71
C GLY A 207 -9.31 3.70 1.73
N VAL A 208 -8.73 4.67 2.43
CA VAL A 208 -9.15 6.07 2.46
C VAL A 208 -7.93 6.97 2.25
N ARG A 209 -8.06 8.00 1.43
CA ARG A 209 -7.11 9.12 1.35
C ARG A 209 -7.82 10.40 1.73
N ASP A 210 -7.20 11.20 2.57
CA ASP A 210 -7.67 12.52 3.00
C ASP A 210 -6.46 13.45 3.07
N GLY A 211 -6.33 14.33 2.08
CA GLY A 211 -5.08 15.06 1.81
C GLY A 211 -3.93 14.11 1.48
N TRP A 212 -2.81 14.31 2.17
CA TRP A 212 -1.57 13.52 2.10
C TRP A 212 -1.53 12.42 3.16
N THR A 213 -2.67 12.09 3.76
CA THR A 213 -2.82 10.96 4.68
C THR A 213 -3.53 9.82 3.99
N THR A 214 -2.98 8.61 4.11
CA THR A 214 -3.60 7.38 3.62
C THR A 214 -3.90 6.46 4.80
N TYR A 215 -5.12 5.94 4.87
CA TYR A 215 -5.56 4.97 5.86
C TYR A 215 -6.04 3.71 5.15
N GLN A 216 -5.71 2.53 5.68
CA GLN A 216 -6.22 1.26 5.20
C GLN A 216 -6.70 0.46 6.39
N SER A 217 -7.84 -0.20 6.25
CA SER A 217 -8.36 -1.19 7.20
C SER A 217 -8.67 -2.47 6.45
N THR A 218 -8.24 -3.60 7.01
CA THR A 218 -8.39 -4.93 6.42
C THR A 218 -9.11 -5.79 7.42
N TRP A 219 -10.31 -6.24 7.04
CA TRP A 219 -11.06 -7.25 7.77
C TRP A 219 -10.83 -8.60 7.12
N SER A 220 -10.44 -9.57 7.92
CA SER A 220 -10.40 -10.96 7.51
C SER A 220 -11.15 -11.80 8.54
N GLU A 221 -12.10 -12.57 8.05
CA GLU A 221 -12.87 -13.48 8.86
C GLU A 221 -12.83 -14.86 8.24
N TYR A 222 -12.57 -15.85 9.09
CA TYR A 222 -12.77 -17.26 8.81
C TYR A 222 -13.52 -17.87 9.98
N VAL A 223 -14.68 -18.43 9.70
CA VAL A 223 -15.54 -19.08 10.68
C VAL A 223 -15.78 -20.52 10.22
N SER A 224 -15.29 -21.48 11.00
CA SER A 224 -15.52 -22.90 10.70
C SER A 224 -17.02 -23.21 10.77
N SER A 225 -17.49 -24.05 9.85
CA SER A 225 -18.87 -24.57 9.86
C SER A 225 -19.24 -25.32 11.15
N SER A 226 -18.24 -25.76 11.93
CA SER A 226 -18.43 -26.42 13.23
C SER A 226 -18.73 -25.45 14.38
N SER A 227 -18.50 -24.15 14.21
CA SER A 227 -18.54 -23.17 15.31
C SER A 227 -19.92 -22.62 15.64
N GLY A 228 -20.95 -22.97 14.86
CA GLY A 228 -22.31 -22.42 15.00
C GLY A 228 -22.44 -20.93 14.68
N ALA A 229 -21.33 -20.20 14.52
CA ALA A 229 -21.29 -18.80 14.11
C ALA A 229 -21.43 -18.67 12.58
N THR A 230 -22.03 -17.56 12.14
CA THR A 230 -22.17 -17.22 10.71
C THR A 230 -21.21 -16.08 10.40
N ALA A 231 -20.36 -16.28 9.38
CA ALA A 231 -19.47 -15.23 8.89
C ALA A 231 -20.29 -14.06 8.31
N LYS A 232 -19.77 -12.83 8.43
CA LYS A 232 -20.42 -11.67 7.81
C LYS A 232 -20.36 -11.77 6.30
N THR A 233 -21.38 -11.23 5.68
CA THR A 233 -21.36 -10.96 4.25
C THR A 233 -20.34 -9.84 3.94
N ASP A 234 -19.90 -9.80 2.69
CA ASP A 234 -18.99 -8.75 2.22
C ASP A 234 -19.56 -7.35 2.48
N ASP A 235 -20.86 -7.14 2.24
CA ASP A 235 -21.50 -5.84 2.42
C ASP A 235 -21.58 -5.44 3.91
N GLU A 236 -21.84 -6.39 4.82
CA GLU A 236 -21.79 -6.14 6.27
C GLU A 236 -20.38 -5.79 6.74
N ALA A 237 -19.36 -6.52 6.25
CA ALA A 237 -17.96 -6.22 6.56
C ALA A 237 -17.54 -4.84 6.05
N VAL A 238 -17.98 -4.45 4.85
CA VAL A 238 -17.76 -3.11 4.30
C VAL A 238 -18.39 -2.03 5.19
N ASP A 239 -19.64 -2.21 5.63
CA ASP A 239 -20.31 -1.24 6.48
C ASP A 239 -19.65 -1.11 7.85
N MET A 240 -19.19 -2.22 8.43
CA MET A 240 -18.39 -2.19 9.67
C MET A 240 -17.09 -1.41 9.47
N LEU A 241 -16.31 -1.73 8.42
CA LEU A 241 -15.06 -1.02 8.12
C LEU A 241 -15.29 0.47 7.91
N LYS A 242 -16.35 0.87 7.18
CA LYS A 242 -16.65 2.29 6.95
C LYS A 242 -17.01 3.04 8.22
N LYS A 243 -17.81 2.43 9.11
CA LYS A 243 -18.16 3.03 10.40
C LYS A 243 -16.93 3.17 11.30
N SER A 244 -16.15 2.10 11.42
CA SER A 244 -14.92 2.09 12.21
C SER A 244 -13.90 3.10 11.67
N ALA A 245 -13.67 3.14 10.35
CA ALA A 245 -12.77 4.10 9.71
C ALA A 245 -13.22 5.55 9.96
N LYS A 246 -14.52 5.85 9.84
CA LYS A 246 -15.04 7.20 10.10
C LYS A 246 -14.78 7.65 11.54
N ALA A 247 -15.03 6.78 12.51
CA ALA A 247 -14.78 7.08 13.93
C ALA A 247 -13.28 7.21 14.22
N THR A 248 -12.47 6.30 13.67
CA THR A 248 -11.00 6.28 13.83
C THR A 248 -10.36 7.54 13.26
N LEU A 249 -10.68 7.89 12.02
CA LEU A 249 -10.15 9.08 11.35
C LEU A 249 -10.56 10.37 12.07
N ALA A 250 -11.77 10.42 12.65
CA ALA A 250 -12.18 11.58 13.45
C ALA A 250 -11.28 11.75 14.70
N LYS A 251 -11.04 10.67 15.45
CA LYS A 251 -10.16 10.69 16.64
C LYS A 251 -8.70 11.00 16.31
N MET A 252 -8.20 10.59 15.15
CA MET A 252 -6.83 10.89 14.72
C MET A 252 -6.57 12.38 14.40
N LYS A 253 -7.62 13.21 14.32
CA LYS A 253 -7.51 14.66 14.12
C LYS A 253 -7.58 15.46 15.43
N GLU A 254 -7.84 14.80 16.55
CA GLU A 254 -7.91 15.40 17.90
C GLU A 254 -6.52 15.47 18.54
#